data_AF-A0A6C0B6X3-F1
#
_entry.id   AF-A0A6C0B6X3-F1
#
_cell.length_a   1.000
_cell.length_b   1.000
_cell.length_c   1.000
_cell.angle_alpha   90.00
_cell.angle_beta   90.00
_cell.angle_gamma   90.00
#
_symmetry.space_group_name_H-M   'P 1'
#
loop_
_entity.id
_entity.type
_entity.pdbx_description
1 polymer ?
#
loop_
_entity_poly.entity_id
_entity_poly.type
_entity_poly.pdbx_seq_one_letter_code
_entity_poly.pdbx_strand_id
1 'polypeptide(L)' 'MCNTIDKLVRMKRKLEDLLKEGVNNHLQNAVLSIEKYLSETCKHDRVRDYIDINPETSIPIEYCSICFTTF' A
#
# COMPACT_ATOMS: atom_id res chain seq x y z
N MET A 1 -10.34 -17.11 -4.86
CA MET A 1 -11.53 -16.27 -4.59
C MET A 1 -11.15 -14.85 -4.97
N CYS A 2 -11.89 -14.20 -5.86
CA CYS A 2 -11.52 -12.88 -6.39
C CYS A 2 -11.85 -11.79 -5.36
N ASN A 3 -10.95 -11.53 -4.41
CA ASN A 3 -11.15 -10.52 -3.37
C ASN A 3 -11.06 -9.11 -3.97
N THR A 4 -12.07 -8.26 -3.72
CA THR A 4 -12.08 -6.86 -4.14
C THR A 4 -10.84 -6.12 -3.64
N ILE A 5 -10.36 -6.45 -2.43
CA ILE A 5 -9.13 -5.89 -1.86
C ILE A 5 -7.92 -6.18 -2.77
N ASP A 6 -7.73 -7.43 -3.20
CA ASP A 6 -6.61 -7.80 -4.07
C ASP A 6 -6.63 -7.04 -5.40
N LYS A 7 -7.81 -6.83 -5.98
CA LYS A 7 -7.98 -6.03 -7.20
C LYS A 7 -7.57 -4.58 -6.98
N LEU A 8 -8.02 -3.98 -5.87
CA LEU A 8 -7.71 -2.60 -5.53
C LEU A 8 -6.23 -2.38 -5.20
N VAL A 9 -5.59 -3.31 -4.48
CA VAL A 9 -4.15 -3.29 -4.22
C VAL A 9 -3.36 -3.34 -5.52
N ARG A 10 -3.70 -4.26 -6.44
CA ARG A 10 -3.04 -4.37 -7.75
C ARG A 10 -3.24 -3.10 -8.59
N MET A 11 -4.43 -2.51 -8.54
CA MET A 11 -4.72 -1.28 -9.25
C MET A 11 -3.94 -0.11 -8.67
N LYS A 12 -3.92 0.05 -7.33
CA LYS A 12 -3.14 1.06 -6.61
C LYS A 12 -1.68 1.04 -7.05
N ARG A 13 -1.05 -0.13 -7.02
CA ARG A 13 0.35 -0.31 -7.42
C ARG A 13 0.61 0.15 -8.86
N LYS A 14 -0.28 -0.19 -9.80
CA LYS A 14 -0.15 0.28 -11.20
C LYS A 14 -0.28 1.81 -11.31
N LEU A 15 -1.18 2.42 -10.55
CA LEU A 15 -1.34 3.88 -10.55
C LEU A 15 -0.12 4.57 -9.94
N GLU A 16 0.43 4.02 -8.86
CA GLU A 16 1.68 4.50 -8.24
C GLU A 16 2.87 4.38 -9.20
N ASP A 17 2.95 3.28 -9.95
CA ASP A 17 3.99 3.10 -10.97
C ASP A 17 3.88 4.16 -12.09
N LEU A 18 2.67 4.46 -12.57
CA LEU A 18 2.44 5.53 -13.55
C LEU A 18 2.80 6.93 -12.99
N LEU A 19 2.58 7.16 -11.69
CA LEU A 19 2.92 8.43 -11.04
C LEU A 19 4.42 8.66 -10.90
N LYS A 20 5.25 7.62 -10.99
CA LYS A 20 6.72 7.78 -11.03
C LYS A 20 7.20 8.44 -12.32
N GLU A 21 6.41 8.34 -13.40
CA GLU A 21 6.75 8.89 -14.72
C GLU A 21 6.37 10.38 -14.85
N GLY A 22 5.57 10.90 -13.91
CA GLY A 22 5.18 12.31 -13.88
C GLY A 22 4.02 12.60 -12.94
N VAL A 23 3.87 13.87 -12.55
CA VAL A 23 2.80 14.31 -11.66
C VAL A 23 1.47 14.33 -12.41
N ASN A 24 0.50 13.54 -11.95
CA ASN A 24 -0.88 13.56 -12.43
C ASN A 24 -1.87 13.58 -11.26
N ASN A 25 -2.51 14.74 -11.04
CA ASN A 25 -3.41 14.96 -9.91
C ASN A 25 -4.63 14.00 -9.92
N HIS A 26 -5.11 13.58 -11.10
CA HIS A 26 -6.23 12.64 -11.17
C HIS A 26 -5.81 11.24 -10.70
N LEU A 27 -4.63 10.79 -11.11
CA LEU A 27 -4.10 9.50 -10.65
C LEU A 27 -3.76 9.53 -9.16
N GLN A 28 -3.22 10.65 -8.65
CA GLN A 28 -3.00 10.84 -7.21
C GLN A 28 -4.30 10.75 -6.42
N ASN A 29 -5.35 11.45 -6.86
CA ASN A 29 -6.67 11.39 -6.21
C ASN A 29 -7.26 9.97 -6.24
N ALA A 30 -7.06 9.23 -7.32
CA ALA A 30 -7.49 7.84 -7.43
C ALA A 30 -6.73 6.94 -6.44
N VAL A 31 -5.42 7.09 -6.31
CA VAL A 31 -4.60 6.37 -5.31
C VAL A 31 -5.11 6.67 -3.91
N LEU A 32 -5.26 7.94 -3.54
CA LEU A 32 -5.76 8.35 -2.22
C LEU A 32 -7.15 7.77 -1.90
N SER A 33 -8.03 7.72 -2.91
CA SER A 33 -9.37 7.13 -2.75
C SER A 33 -9.31 5.63 -2.50
N ILE A 34 -8.40 4.92 -3.20
CA ILE A 34 -8.19 3.49 -2.98
C ILE A 34 -7.59 3.26 -1.58
N GLU A 35 -6.62 4.06 -1.16
CA GLU A 35 -6.00 3.95 0.18
C GLU A 35 -7.02 4.15 1.29
N LYS A 36 -7.88 5.16 1.16
CA LYS A 36 -8.99 5.38 2.08
C LYS A 36 -9.93 4.19 2.14
N TYR A 37 -10.33 3.65 1.00
CA TYR A 37 -11.19 2.46 0.97
C TYR A 37 -10.52 1.26 1.65
N LEU A 38 -9.23 1.01 1.35
CA LEU A 38 -8.48 -0.09 1.95
C LEU A 38 -8.33 0.08 3.46
N SER A 39 -8.09 1.31 3.95
CA SER A 39 -7.95 1.56 5.39
C SER A 39 -9.27 1.32 6.14
N GLU A 40 -10.41 1.68 5.55
CA GLU A 40 -11.74 1.55 6.17
C GLU A 40 -12.33 0.13 6.06
N THR A 41 -12.01 -0.62 5.00
CA THR A 41 -12.71 -1.89 4.69
C THR A 41 -11.87 -3.15 4.85
N CYS A 42 -10.54 -3.04 4.76
CA CYS A 42 -9.68 -4.19 4.97
C CYS A 42 -9.73 -4.60 6.46
N LYS A 43 -9.97 -5.88 6.72
CA LYS A 43 -9.75 -6.47 8.05
C LYS A 43 -8.26 -6.64 8.26
N HIS A 44 -7.58 -5.56 8.64
CA HIS A 44 -6.13 -5.50 8.66
C HIS A 44 -5.52 -6.61 9.51
N ASP A 45 -4.65 -7.39 8.87
CA ASP A 45 -3.76 -8.34 9.53
C ASP A 45 -2.42 -7.65 9.73
N ARG A 46 -2.25 -7.02 10.90
CA ARG A 46 -1.06 -6.22 11.21
C ARG A 46 0.12 -7.13 11.50
N VAL A 47 1.15 -6.99 10.68
CA VAL A 47 2.43 -7.67 10.82
C VAL A 47 3.48 -6.63 11.18
N ARG A 48 4.32 -6.98 12.16
CA ARG A 48 5.53 -6.24 12.46
C ARG A 48 6.70 -6.95 11.81
N ASP A 49 7.50 -6.18 11.10
CA ASP A 49 8.69 -6.66 10.43
C ASP A 49 9.83 -5.66 10.62
N TYR A 50 11.03 -6.04 10.23
CA TYR A 50 12.20 -5.19 10.26
C TYR A 50 12.77 -5.09 8.85
N ILE A 51 12.88 -3.86 8.35
CA ILE A 51 13.57 -3.60 7.09
C ILE A 51 15.02 -3.22 7.39
N ASP A 52 15.93 -4.04 6.88
CA ASP A 52 17.36 -3.74 6.90
C ASP A 52 17.63 -2.56 5.96
N ILE A 53 18.10 -1.44 6.52
CA ILE A 53 18.52 -0.27 5.72
C ILE A 53 19.97 -0.44 5.30
N ASN A 54 20.80 -0.96 6.21
CA ASN A 54 22.17 -1.37 5.96
C ASN A 54 22.53 -2.52 6.94
N PRO A 55 23.70 -3.18 6.79
CA PRO A 55 24.06 -4.35 7.61
C PRO A 55 24.09 -4.12 9.12
N GLU A 56 24.11 -2.85 9.56
CA GLU A 56 24.23 -2.46 10.96
C GLU A 56 22.94 -1.84 11.53
N THR A 57 21.95 -1.55 10.68
CA THR A 57 20.72 -0.84 11.09
C THR A 57 19.48 -1.41 10.40
N SER A 58 18.50 -1.77 11.23
CA SER A 58 17.16 -2.17 10.82
C SER A 58 16.12 -1.22 11.40
N ILE A 59 15.07 -0.89 10.65
CA ILE A 59 13.93 -0.11 11.15
C ILE A 59 12.72 -1.03 11.30
N PRO A 60 12.05 -1.03 12.47
CA PRO A 60 10.77 -1.73 12.61
C PRO A 60 9.71 -1.05 11.75
N ILE A 61 8.98 -1.84 11.00
CA ILE A 61 7.80 -1.42 10.25
C ILE A 61 6.58 -2.21 10.72
N GLU A 62 5.42 -1.57 10.71
CA GLU A 62 4.14 -2.24 10.91
C GLU A 62 3.30 -2.06 9.64
N TYR A 63 2.85 -3.15 9.06
CA TYR A 63 2.05 -3.12 7.83
C TYR A 63 0.99 -4.22 7.81
N CYS A 64 -0.04 -4.03 6.99
CA CYS A 64 -1.06 -5.05 6.77
C CYS A 64 -0.59 -6.08 5.75
N SER A 65 -0.58 -7.38 6.08
CA SER A 65 -0.17 -8.46 5.17
C SER A 65 -1.11 -8.63 3.95
N ILE A 66 -2.33 -8.08 4.05
CA ILE A 66 -3.39 -8.23 3.04
C ILE A 66 -3.38 -7.05 2.06
N CYS A 67 -3.42 -5.82 2.57
CA CYS A 67 -3.56 -4.61 1.75
C CYS A 67 -2.30 -3.75 1.68
N PHE A 68 -1.26 -4.11 2.43
CA PHE A 68 0.04 -3.42 2.49
C PHE A 68 -0.02 -1.96 2.98
N THR A 69 -1.10 -1.55 3.64
CA THR A 69 -1.14 -0.29 4.40
C THR A 69 -0.14 -0.34 5.55
N THR A 70 0.70 0.68 5.66
CA THR A 70 1.65 0.88 6.78
C THR A 70 1.01 1.69 7.90
N PHE A 71 1.41 1.45 9.15
CA PHE A 71 0.87 2.10 10.36
C PHE A 71 1.95 2.83 11.16
#